data_AF-A0A847YZK7-F1
#
_entry.id   AF-A0A847YZK7-F1
#
_cell.length_a   1.000
_cell.length_b   1.000
_cell.length_c   1.000
_cell.angle_alpha   90.00
_cell.angle_beta   90.00
_cell.angle_gamma   90.00
#
_symmetry.space_group_name_H-M   'P 1'
#
loop_
_entity.id
_entity.type
_entity.pdbx_description
1 polymer ?
#
loop_
_entity_poly.entity_id
_entity_poly.type
_entity_poly.pdbx_seq_one_letter_code
_entity_poly.pdbx_strand_id
1 'polypeptide(L)'
;MFGKKLSPKLLLFLPIATYLVSYIYLAFYHHKFWLWNVVVHEGGEYTLLQTTLYASHFLGHIPVHTLLAFLLLGLYLILTKPKTISSNHISSFILIVLLLAFLATSVLISNNLFGWHDTWLYIAQGKQSLATYGEGGSWNLHIPSTMLLFFLLPMYVLLIKYLFSRKIEFSKQGLSLIAIAFGLFVAMTLLVNTNPISAIISIWQTPRYLAHSIRELATFPLTYFPIPLYFYIRNEAKAKNQVKLNKVTLIIILLFFIGFLGILYQAVISLHSDVGSIAQKPDFAKNGELSIIYLLASHYFEHFLDTIYFTLLSLLLYIQAIKLFHYEK
;
A
#
# COMPACT_ATOMS: atom_id res chain seq x y z
N MET A 1 3.72 24.53 -22.40
CA MET A 1 2.37 24.99 -22.00
C MET A 1 1.91 24.47 -20.62
N PHE A 2 2.82 24.15 -19.67
CA PHE A 2 2.45 23.72 -18.30
C PHE A 2 2.65 24.85 -17.28
N GLY A 3 1.95 25.98 -17.47
CA GLY A 3 2.14 27.19 -16.64
C GLY A 3 1.42 27.16 -15.29
N LYS A 4 0.39 26.33 -15.12
CA LYS A 4 -0.35 26.23 -13.85
C LYS A 4 0.28 25.16 -12.97
N LYS A 5 0.86 25.59 -11.84
CA LYS A 5 1.43 24.71 -10.82
C LYS A 5 0.31 23.94 -10.13
N LEU A 6 0.40 22.61 -10.12
CA LEU A 6 -0.55 21.75 -9.44
C LEU A 6 -0.47 21.95 -7.91
N SER A 7 -1.62 21.83 -7.25
CA SER A 7 -1.73 21.94 -5.80
C SER A 7 -1.46 20.57 -5.17
N PRO A 8 -0.58 20.44 -4.16
CA PRO A 8 -0.41 19.19 -3.41
C PRO A 8 -1.71 18.65 -2.81
N LYS A 9 -2.73 19.49 -2.61
CA LYS A 9 -4.05 19.07 -2.14
C LYS A 9 -4.67 17.98 -3.03
N LEU A 10 -4.29 17.89 -4.31
CA LEU A 10 -4.71 16.80 -5.20
C LEU A 10 -4.39 15.40 -4.62
N LEU A 11 -3.31 15.27 -3.86
CA LEU A 11 -2.95 14.02 -3.20
C LEU A 11 -3.96 13.60 -2.10
N LEU A 12 -4.66 14.56 -1.47
CA LEU A 12 -5.74 14.25 -0.54
C LEU A 12 -7.02 13.81 -1.26
N PHE A 13 -7.25 14.36 -2.46
CA PHE A 13 -8.44 14.03 -3.25
C PHE A 13 -8.30 12.73 -4.03
N LEU A 14 -7.07 12.29 -4.32
CA LEU A 14 -6.83 11.10 -5.15
C LEU A 14 -7.45 9.81 -4.55
N PRO A 15 -7.26 9.48 -3.25
CA PRO A 15 -7.93 8.33 -2.65
C PRO A 15 -9.45 8.47 -2.66
N ILE A 16 -9.98 9.66 -2.32
CA ILE A 16 -11.42 9.93 -2.30
C ILE A 16 -12.04 9.71 -3.68
N ALA A 17 -11.42 10.26 -4.73
CA ALA A 17 -11.85 10.08 -6.11
C ALA A 17 -11.79 8.61 -6.52
N THR A 18 -10.74 7.89 -6.10
CA THR A 18 -10.59 6.46 -6.37
C THR A 18 -11.72 5.64 -5.74
N TYR A 19 -12.01 5.86 -4.44
CA TYR A 19 -13.14 5.21 -3.77
C TYR A 19 -14.49 5.55 -4.42
N LEU A 20 -14.70 6.82 -4.78
CA LEU A 20 -15.96 7.25 -5.39
C LEU A 20 -16.16 6.61 -6.78
N VAL A 21 -15.13 6.62 -7.63
CA VAL A 21 -15.20 5.99 -8.96
C VAL A 21 -15.43 4.49 -8.84
N SER A 22 -14.74 3.82 -7.91
CA SER A 22 -14.93 2.40 -7.63
C SER A 22 -16.34 2.10 -7.11
N TYR A 23 -16.88 2.93 -6.21
CA TYR A 23 -18.27 2.79 -5.73
C TYR A 23 -19.26 2.92 -6.89
N ILE A 24 -19.12 3.98 -7.70
CA ILE A 24 -20.01 4.24 -8.84
C ILE A 24 -19.96 3.08 -9.82
N TYR A 25 -18.77 2.58 -10.14
CA TYR A 25 -18.60 1.40 -10.99
C TYR A 25 -19.33 0.17 -10.43
N LEU A 26 -19.11 -0.16 -9.15
CA LEU A 26 -19.78 -1.29 -8.50
C LEU A 26 -21.31 -1.09 -8.45
N ALA A 27 -21.78 0.14 -8.29
CA ALA A 27 -23.21 0.47 -8.24
C ALA A 27 -23.88 0.23 -9.59
N PHE A 28 -23.20 0.62 -10.68
CA PHE A 28 -23.64 0.30 -12.04
C PHE A 28 -23.61 -1.21 -12.30
N TYR A 29 -22.52 -1.89 -11.91
CA TYR A 29 -22.38 -3.34 -12.10
C TYR A 29 -23.48 -4.14 -11.42
N HIS A 30 -23.84 -3.78 -10.17
CA HIS A 30 -24.86 -4.46 -9.38
C HIS A 30 -26.29 -3.92 -9.60
N HIS A 31 -26.46 -2.93 -10.49
CA HIS A 31 -27.73 -2.21 -10.71
C HIS A 31 -28.38 -1.70 -9.42
N LYS A 32 -27.57 -1.22 -8.46
CA LYS A 32 -28.02 -0.78 -7.13
C LYS A 32 -27.27 0.47 -6.70
N PHE A 33 -28.02 1.48 -6.24
CA PHE A 33 -27.43 2.70 -5.69
C PHE A 33 -26.85 2.51 -4.27
N TRP A 34 -27.46 1.64 -3.46
CA TRP A 34 -27.08 1.38 -2.07
C TRP A 34 -26.41 0.00 -1.94
N LEU A 35 -25.08 -0.02 -1.88
CA LEU A 35 -24.29 -1.26 -1.95
C LEU A 35 -23.90 -1.86 -0.60
N TRP A 36 -24.17 -1.19 0.52
CA TRP A 36 -23.61 -1.60 1.83
C TRP A 36 -23.95 -3.04 2.24
N ASN A 37 -25.11 -3.55 1.81
CA ASN A 37 -25.56 -4.92 2.07
C ASN A 37 -25.47 -5.83 0.83
N VAL A 38 -24.80 -5.38 -0.23
CA VAL A 38 -24.59 -6.13 -1.47
C VAL A 38 -23.23 -6.81 -1.38
N VAL A 39 -23.18 -8.12 -1.64
CA VAL A 39 -21.93 -8.88 -1.73
C VAL A 39 -21.11 -8.32 -2.89
N VAL A 40 -19.92 -7.80 -2.57
CA VAL A 40 -19.00 -7.24 -3.57
C VAL A 40 -17.63 -7.89 -3.57
N HIS A 41 -17.24 -8.53 -2.47
CA HIS A 41 -15.93 -9.14 -2.32
C HIS A 41 -15.73 -10.29 -3.32
N GLU A 42 -14.50 -10.44 -3.81
CA GLU A 42 -14.17 -11.45 -4.82
C GLU A 42 -14.44 -12.89 -4.34
N GLY A 43 -14.30 -13.14 -3.04
CA GLY A 43 -14.63 -14.44 -2.44
C GLY A 43 -16.13 -14.74 -2.33
N GLY A 44 -17.02 -13.79 -2.64
CA GLY A 44 -18.47 -14.03 -2.70
C GLY A 44 -19.22 -14.07 -1.39
N GLU A 45 -18.54 -13.80 -0.27
CA GLU A 45 -19.16 -13.88 1.07
C GLU A 45 -19.47 -12.50 1.65
N TYR A 46 -18.64 -11.50 1.36
CA TYR A 46 -18.69 -10.23 2.07
C TYR A 46 -19.39 -9.12 1.29
N THR A 47 -20.30 -8.45 2.01
CA THR A 47 -20.94 -7.20 1.57
C THR A 47 -19.96 -6.04 1.49
N LEU A 48 -20.30 -4.96 0.79
CA LEU A 48 -19.43 -3.77 0.72
C LEU A 48 -19.06 -3.24 2.12
N LEU A 49 -19.99 -3.25 3.07
CA LEU A 49 -19.71 -2.84 4.44
C LEU A 49 -18.66 -3.76 5.08
N GLN A 50 -18.83 -5.08 4.97
CA GLN A 50 -17.89 -6.07 5.50
C GLN A 50 -16.53 -6.01 4.80
N THR A 51 -16.49 -5.78 3.48
CA THR A 51 -15.26 -5.58 2.71
C THR A 51 -14.53 -4.32 3.16
N THR A 52 -15.25 -3.21 3.35
CA THR A 52 -14.68 -1.93 3.83
C THR A 52 -14.14 -2.06 5.26
N LEU A 53 -14.83 -2.85 6.09
CA LEU A 53 -14.46 -3.12 7.48
C LEU A 53 -13.82 -4.49 7.65
N TYR A 54 -13.07 -4.98 6.64
CA TYR A 54 -12.45 -6.29 6.69
C TYR A 54 -11.21 -6.28 7.61
N ALA A 55 -11.48 -6.15 8.90
CA ALA A 55 -10.48 -5.87 9.91
C ALA A 55 -9.51 -7.03 10.14
N SER A 56 -9.95 -8.28 10.00
CA SER A 56 -9.05 -9.45 10.11
C SER A 56 -7.97 -9.43 9.03
N HIS A 57 -8.38 -9.15 7.78
CA HIS A 57 -7.46 -8.97 6.66
C HIS A 57 -6.46 -7.83 6.89
N PHE A 58 -6.96 -6.66 7.31
CA PHE A 58 -6.11 -5.52 7.69
C PHE A 58 -5.06 -5.91 8.77
N LEU A 59 -5.46 -6.65 9.81
CA LEU A 59 -4.54 -7.06 10.87
C LEU A 59 -3.41 -7.96 10.34
N GLY A 60 -3.72 -8.81 9.37
CA GLY A 60 -2.72 -9.59 8.64
C GLY A 60 -1.76 -8.74 7.80
N HIS A 61 -2.15 -7.52 7.41
CA HIS A 61 -1.34 -6.62 6.58
C HIS A 61 -0.45 -5.65 7.35
N ILE A 62 -0.61 -5.56 8.67
CA ILE A 62 0.21 -4.68 9.53
C ILE A 62 1.72 -4.80 9.23
N PRO A 63 2.31 -6.00 9.11
CA PRO A 63 3.75 -6.11 8.84
C PRO A 63 4.17 -5.48 7.50
N VAL A 64 3.38 -5.72 6.44
CA VAL A 64 3.63 -5.17 5.10
C VAL A 64 3.52 -3.65 5.11
N HIS A 65 2.45 -3.11 5.70
CA HIS A 65 2.23 -1.66 5.74
C HIS A 65 3.23 -0.93 6.64
N THR A 66 3.71 -1.58 7.69
CA THR A 66 4.81 -1.06 8.51
C THR A 66 6.08 -0.91 7.68
N LEU A 67 6.48 -1.98 6.99
CA LEU A 67 7.63 -1.97 6.08
C LEU A 67 7.49 -0.87 5.03
N LEU A 68 6.34 -0.79 4.36
CA LEU A 68 6.11 0.20 3.31
C LEU A 68 6.12 1.64 3.85
N ALA A 69 5.70 1.88 5.09
CA ALA A 69 5.76 3.20 5.71
C ALA A 69 7.21 3.64 5.94
N PHE A 70 8.07 2.73 6.45
CA PHE A 70 9.51 2.97 6.57
C PHE A 70 10.16 3.20 5.20
N LEU A 71 9.82 2.38 4.20
CA LEU A 71 10.35 2.50 2.84
C LEU A 71 9.96 3.85 2.20
N LEU A 72 8.68 4.22 2.26
CA LEU A 72 8.17 5.48 1.70
C LEU A 72 8.85 6.69 2.32
N LEU A 73 8.91 6.73 3.66
CA LEU A 73 9.55 7.83 4.38
C LEU A 73 11.06 7.87 4.08
N GLY A 74 11.75 6.73 4.09
CA GLY A 74 13.16 6.64 3.77
C GLY A 74 13.47 7.16 2.37
N LEU A 75 12.72 6.73 1.36
CA LEU A 75 12.87 7.21 -0.01
C LEU A 75 12.58 8.70 -0.16
N TYR A 76 11.55 9.19 0.54
CA TYR A 76 11.26 10.63 0.60
C TYR A 76 12.42 11.44 1.20
N LEU A 77 13.01 10.96 2.30
CA LEU A 77 14.15 11.60 2.96
C LEU A 77 15.47 11.42 2.21
N ILE A 78 15.59 10.46 1.28
CA ILE A 78 16.71 10.44 0.33
C ILE A 78 16.62 11.60 -0.65
N LEU A 79 15.41 11.99 -1.04
CA LEU A 79 15.16 13.04 -2.05
C LEU A 79 14.90 14.42 -1.43
N THR A 80 14.97 14.52 -0.11
CA THR A 80 14.64 15.75 0.63
C THR A 80 15.53 15.91 1.86
N LYS A 81 16.00 17.15 2.10
CA LYS A 81 16.49 17.56 3.42
C LYS A 81 15.39 18.35 4.14
N PRO A 82 14.68 17.76 5.11
CA PRO A 82 13.63 18.49 5.82
C PRO A 82 14.25 19.70 6.54
N LYS A 83 13.63 20.87 6.38
CA LYS A 83 13.98 22.09 7.11
C LYS A 83 12.84 22.38 8.08
N THR A 84 13.14 22.23 9.37
CA THR A 84 12.35 22.52 10.58
C THR A 84 10.86 22.17 10.56
N ILE A 85 10.39 21.56 11.64
CA ILE A 85 8.95 21.34 11.85
C ILE A 85 8.30 22.72 12.02
N SER A 86 7.25 23.03 11.27
CA SER A 86 6.44 24.22 11.56
C SER A 86 5.76 24.05 12.94
N SER A 87 5.37 25.13 13.62
CA SER A 87 4.71 25.02 14.94
C SER A 87 3.35 24.29 14.92
N ASN A 88 2.76 24.06 13.74
CA ASN A 88 1.38 23.57 13.58
C ASN A 88 1.29 22.06 13.29
N HIS A 89 2.20 21.26 13.82
CA HIS A 89 2.15 19.80 13.64
C HIS A 89 1.30 19.13 14.72
N ILE A 90 0.56 18.11 14.32
CA ILE A 90 -0.13 17.20 15.25
C ILE A 90 0.94 16.60 16.18
N SER A 91 0.72 16.65 17.49
CA SER A 91 1.66 16.06 18.45
C SER A 91 1.87 14.57 18.17
N SER A 92 3.11 14.10 18.27
CA SER A 92 3.44 12.66 18.18
C SER A 92 2.60 11.84 19.17
N PHE A 93 2.30 12.40 20.35
CA PHE A 93 1.47 11.74 21.35
C PHE A 93 0.04 11.48 20.83
N ILE A 94 -0.57 12.47 20.18
CA ILE A 94 -1.92 12.33 19.60
C ILE A 94 -1.90 11.24 18.52
N LEU A 95 -0.89 11.21 17.64
CA LEU A 95 -0.79 10.16 16.62
C LEU A 95 -0.61 8.76 17.22
N ILE A 96 0.16 8.62 18.31
CA ILE A 96 0.29 7.35 19.04
C ILE A 96 -1.06 6.93 19.61
N VAL A 97 -1.78 7.83 20.28
CA VAL A 97 -3.11 7.54 20.85
C VAL A 97 -4.08 7.12 19.75
N LEU A 98 -4.13 7.84 18.63
CA LEU A 98 -4.98 7.50 17.49
C LEU A 98 -4.61 6.15 16.87
N LEU A 99 -3.32 5.86 16.72
CA LEU A 99 -2.85 4.59 16.17
C LEU A 99 -3.22 3.41 17.09
N LEU A 100 -3.01 3.55 18.40
CA LEU A 100 -3.38 2.52 19.38
C LEU A 100 -4.90 2.32 19.45
N ALA A 101 -5.67 3.41 19.47
CA ALA A 101 -7.13 3.35 19.46
C ALA A 101 -7.65 2.69 18.17
N PHE A 102 -7.05 3.01 17.02
CA PHE A 102 -7.39 2.40 15.74
C PHE A 102 -7.10 0.90 15.75
N LEU A 103 -5.90 0.47 16.18
CA LEU A 103 -5.53 -0.94 16.26
C LEU A 103 -6.45 -1.72 17.21
N ALA A 104 -6.73 -1.18 18.40
CA ALA A 104 -7.65 -1.79 19.35
C ALA A 104 -9.07 -1.93 18.76
N THR A 105 -9.55 -0.88 18.10
CA THR A 105 -10.87 -0.91 17.42
C THR A 105 -10.90 -1.92 16.29
N SER A 106 -9.85 -2.03 15.48
CA SER A 106 -9.76 -3.02 14.41
C SER A 106 -9.78 -4.45 14.97
N VAL A 107 -9.09 -4.73 16.09
CA VAL A 107 -9.19 -6.04 16.76
C VAL A 107 -10.60 -6.32 17.25
N LEU A 108 -11.27 -5.33 17.85
CA LEU A 108 -12.66 -5.47 18.30
C LEU A 108 -13.62 -5.71 17.12
N ILE A 109 -13.52 -4.94 16.04
CA ILE A 109 -14.32 -5.13 14.83
C ILE A 109 -14.05 -6.51 14.25
N SER A 110 -12.78 -6.90 14.14
CA SER A 110 -12.35 -8.19 13.61
C SER A 110 -12.99 -9.34 14.39
N ASN A 111 -12.89 -9.31 15.71
CA ASN A 111 -13.43 -10.35 16.57
C ASN A 111 -14.97 -10.40 16.52
N ASN A 112 -15.65 -9.26 16.48
CA ASN A 112 -17.12 -9.22 16.47
C ASN A 112 -17.73 -9.62 15.12
N LEU A 113 -17.08 -9.27 14.00
CA LEU A 113 -17.62 -9.54 12.66
C LEU A 113 -17.16 -10.89 12.08
N PHE A 114 -15.93 -11.32 12.38
CA PHE A 114 -15.30 -12.50 11.75
C PHE A 114 -14.87 -13.58 12.76
N GLY A 115 -14.89 -13.27 14.06
CA GLY A 115 -14.56 -14.20 15.13
C GLY A 115 -13.08 -14.22 15.54
N TRP A 116 -12.82 -14.70 16.75
CA TRP A 116 -11.47 -14.75 17.34
C TRP A 116 -10.50 -15.60 16.54
N HIS A 117 -10.95 -16.78 16.07
CA HIS A 117 -10.11 -17.71 15.34
C HIS A 117 -9.58 -17.11 14.03
N ASP A 118 -10.46 -16.48 13.24
CA ASP A 118 -10.07 -15.82 11.99
C ASP A 118 -9.10 -14.66 12.25
N THR A 119 -9.44 -13.82 13.24
CA THR A 119 -8.61 -12.69 13.69
C THR A 119 -7.18 -13.14 14.02
N TRP A 120 -7.06 -14.19 14.83
CA TRP A 120 -5.75 -14.69 15.26
C TRP A 120 -4.95 -15.29 14.10
N LEU A 121 -5.60 -16.04 13.21
CA LEU A 121 -4.93 -16.63 12.05
C LEU A 121 -4.34 -15.58 11.10
N TYR A 122 -5.02 -14.45 10.90
CA TYR A 122 -4.44 -13.35 10.14
C TYR A 122 -3.25 -12.70 10.85
N ILE A 123 -3.38 -12.40 12.15
CA ILE A 123 -2.29 -11.83 12.95
C ILE A 123 -1.06 -12.76 12.93
N ALA A 124 -1.28 -14.06 13.10
CA ALA A 124 -0.25 -15.09 13.12
C ALA A 124 0.25 -15.49 11.73
N GLN A 125 -0.24 -14.86 10.66
CA GLN A 125 0.15 -15.16 9.27
C GLN A 125 -0.10 -16.63 8.88
N GLY A 126 -1.16 -17.25 9.41
CA GLY A 126 -1.61 -18.60 9.04
C GLY A 126 -2.66 -18.64 7.93
N LYS A 127 -3.24 -17.48 7.58
CA LYS A 127 -4.32 -17.33 6.59
C LYS A 127 -3.94 -16.33 5.50
N GLN A 128 -4.29 -16.67 4.26
CA GLN A 128 -4.01 -15.86 3.06
C GLN A 128 -5.25 -15.16 2.52
N SER A 129 -6.43 -15.77 2.67
CA SER A 129 -7.73 -15.25 2.22
C SER A 129 -8.84 -16.00 2.94
N LEU A 130 -10.11 -15.64 2.71
CA LEU A 130 -11.30 -16.24 3.31
C LEU A 130 -11.27 -17.77 3.47
N ALA A 131 -10.88 -18.49 2.42
CA ALA A 131 -10.85 -19.95 2.44
C ALA A 131 -9.44 -20.55 2.27
N THR A 132 -8.41 -19.72 2.09
CA THR A 132 -7.04 -20.23 1.85
C THR A 132 -6.17 -20.05 3.07
N TYR A 133 -5.63 -21.18 3.50
CA TYR A 133 -4.62 -21.31 4.53
C TYR A 133 -3.30 -21.67 3.88
N GLY A 134 -2.20 -21.25 4.48
CA GLY A 134 -0.89 -21.58 3.97
C GLY A 134 0.20 -20.93 4.78
N GLU A 135 1.37 -21.55 4.73
CA GLU A 135 2.57 -21.02 5.33
C GLU A 135 2.84 -19.58 4.86
N GLY A 136 3.21 -18.73 5.81
CA GLY A 136 3.43 -17.31 5.62
C GLY A 136 2.20 -16.46 5.29
N GLY A 137 0.99 -17.03 5.17
CA GLY A 137 -0.27 -16.27 5.18
C GLY A 137 -0.30 -15.03 4.29
N SER A 138 -0.93 -13.96 4.80
CA SER A 138 -0.95 -12.64 4.14
C SER A 138 0.46 -12.16 3.75
N TRP A 139 1.47 -12.35 4.59
CA TRP A 139 2.83 -11.90 4.30
C TRP A 139 3.32 -12.43 2.96
N ASN A 140 3.20 -13.74 2.74
CA ASN A 140 3.61 -14.37 1.49
C ASN A 140 2.78 -13.89 0.29
N LEU A 141 1.49 -13.58 0.51
CA LEU A 141 0.62 -13.02 -0.51
C LEU A 141 1.15 -11.67 -1.06
N HIS A 142 1.78 -10.88 -0.19
CA HIS A 142 2.32 -9.54 -0.48
C HIS A 142 3.80 -9.50 -0.86
N ILE A 143 4.52 -10.62 -0.83
CA ILE A 143 5.96 -10.63 -1.16
C ILE A 143 6.23 -10.04 -2.55
N PRO A 144 5.52 -10.43 -3.65
CA PRO A 144 5.86 -9.92 -4.97
C PRO A 144 5.62 -8.42 -5.11
N SER A 145 4.52 -7.88 -4.57
CA SER A 145 4.21 -6.45 -4.65
C SER A 145 5.19 -5.65 -3.78
N THR A 146 5.48 -6.13 -2.57
CA THR A 146 6.43 -5.51 -1.65
C THR A 146 7.84 -5.44 -2.26
N MET A 147 8.33 -6.53 -2.85
CA MET A 147 9.62 -6.55 -3.54
C MET A 147 9.64 -5.55 -4.71
N LEU A 148 8.59 -5.51 -5.54
CA LEU A 148 8.53 -4.55 -6.65
C LEU A 148 8.44 -3.10 -6.17
N LEU A 149 7.85 -2.82 -5.01
CA LEU A 149 7.79 -1.47 -4.46
C LEU A 149 9.16 -0.93 -4.02
N PHE A 150 10.13 -1.76 -3.64
CA PHE A 150 11.52 -1.30 -3.46
C PHE A 150 12.10 -0.68 -4.74
N PHE A 151 11.67 -1.17 -5.90
CA PHE A 151 12.14 -0.72 -7.21
C PHE A 151 11.31 0.45 -7.77
N LEU A 152 9.99 0.43 -7.57
CA LEU A 152 9.05 1.38 -8.16
C LEU A 152 8.86 2.66 -7.35
N LEU A 153 8.86 2.54 -6.02
CA LEU A 153 8.55 3.65 -5.12
C LEU A 153 9.55 4.83 -5.20
N PRO A 154 10.87 4.62 -5.45
CA PRO A 154 11.80 5.73 -5.65
C PRO A 154 11.38 6.65 -6.81
N MET A 155 10.93 6.06 -7.92
CA MET A 155 10.43 6.81 -9.08
C MET A 155 9.11 7.52 -8.75
N TYR A 156 8.19 6.84 -8.07
CA TYR A 156 6.92 7.45 -7.64
C TYR A 156 7.15 8.71 -6.81
N VAL A 157 8.01 8.66 -5.77
CA VAL A 157 8.33 9.83 -4.94
C VAL A 157 9.00 10.94 -5.77
N LEU A 158 9.92 10.58 -6.67
CA LEU A 158 10.57 11.54 -7.57
C LEU A 158 9.55 12.26 -8.47
N LEU A 159 8.60 11.51 -9.05
CA LEU A 159 7.53 12.04 -9.90
C LEU A 159 6.59 12.96 -9.12
N ILE A 160 6.19 12.59 -7.89
CA ILE A 160 5.38 13.45 -7.03
C ILE A 160 6.09 14.78 -6.75
N LYS A 161 7.38 14.73 -6.37
CA LYS A 161 8.14 15.96 -6.14
C LYS A 161 8.28 16.80 -7.40
N TYR A 162 8.49 16.17 -8.56
CA TYR A 162 8.55 16.86 -9.84
C TYR A 162 7.20 17.55 -10.17
N LEU A 163 6.10 16.79 -10.13
CA LEU A 163 4.74 17.22 -10.44
C LEU A 163 4.29 18.43 -9.60
N PHE A 164 4.64 18.45 -8.32
CA PHE A 164 4.32 19.55 -7.40
C PHE A 164 5.43 20.61 -7.27
N SER A 165 6.44 20.59 -8.15
CA SER A 165 7.54 21.56 -8.19
C SER A 165 8.27 21.69 -6.84
N ARG A 166 8.57 20.56 -6.20
CA ARG A 166 9.22 20.46 -4.89
C ARG A 166 10.70 20.16 -5.00
N LYS A 167 11.53 20.89 -4.26
CA LYS A 167 12.99 20.80 -4.39
C LYS A 167 13.45 19.36 -4.14
N ILE A 168 14.24 18.83 -5.07
CA ILE A 168 14.88 17.51 -4.95
C ILE A 168 16.30 17.73 -4.45
N GLU A 169 16.61 17.26 -3.25
CA GLU A 169 17.93 17.34 -2.63
C GLU A 169 18.35 15.96 -2.13
N PHE A 170 19.41 15.41 -2.70
CA PHE A 170 19.90 14.10 -2.28
C PHE A 170 20.49 14.16 -0.87
N SER A 171 20.06 13.23 -0.02
CA SER A 171 20.45 13.10 1.39
C SER A 171 20.64 11.63 1.76
N LYS A 172 21.48 11.40 2.78
CA LYS A 172 21.70 10.06 3.36
C LYS A 172 20.72 9.75 4.51
N GLN A 173 19.97 10.74 4.98
CA GLN A 173 19.08 10.63 6.16
C GLN A 173 18.03 9.52 6.02
N GLY A 174 17.59 9.23 4.79
CA GLY A 174 16.62 8.16 4.53
C GLY A 174 17.20 6.74 4.51
N LEU A 175 18.53 6.57 4.44
CA LEU A 175 19.14 5.24 4.25
C LEU A 175 18.88 4.30 5.43
N SER A 176 18.90 4.81 6.66
CA SER A 176 18.62 4.00 7.86
C SER A 176 17.19 3.46 7.86
N LEU A 177 16.20 4.27 7.43
CA LEU A 177 14.81 3.84 7.34
C LEU A 177 14.59 2.81 6.23
N ILE A 178 15.28 2.94 5.10
CA ILE A 178 15.26 1.92 4.03
C ILE A 178 15.90 0.62 4.52
N ALA A 179 17.01 0.71 5.26
CA ALA A 179 17.65 -0.44 5.87
C ALA A 179 16.73 -1.13 6.89
N ILE A 180 15.97 -0.37 7.69
CA ILE A 180 14.95 -0.91 8.59
C ILE A 180 13.84 -1.61 7.79
N ALA A 181 13.33 -1.00 6.72
CA ALA A 181 12.32 -1.63 5.87
C ALA A 181 12.82 -2.96 5.28
N PHE A 182 14.06 -2.99 4.77
CA PHE A 182 14.68 -4.21 4.27
C PHE A 182 14.91 -5.25 5.37
N GLY A 183 15.34 -4.82 6.56
CA GLY A 183 15.49 -5.68 7.73
C GLY A 183 14.16 -6.31 8.15
N LEU A 184 13.07 -5.53 8.16
CA LEU A 184 11.71 -6.03 8.43
C LEU A 184 11.27 -7.05 7.38
N PHE A 185 11.57 -6.81 6.10
CA PHE A 185 11.29 -7.77 5.02
C PHE A 185 11.95 -9.12 5.28
N VAL A 186 13.26 -9.10 5.55
CA VAL A 186 14.03 -10.31 5.83
C VAL A 186 13.52 -10.99 7.10
N ALA A 187 13.38 -10.25 8.20
CA ALA A 187 12.95 -10.79 9.49
C ALA A 187 11.57 -11.45 9.41
N MET A 188 10.59 -10.78 8.79
CA MET A 188 9.25 -11.35 8.62
C MET A 188 9.26 -12.58 7.73
N THR A 189 10.02 -12.56 6.62
CA THR A 189 10.10 -13.72 5.72
C THR A 189 10.72 -14.92 6.42
N LEU A 190 11.75 -14.73 7.25
CA LEU A 190 12.35 -15.77 8.08
C LEU A 190 11.40 -16.27 9.18
N LEU A 191 10.61 -15.37 9.78
CA LEU A 191 9.72 -15.70 10.89
C LEU A 191 8.57 -16.62 10.46
N VAL A 192 8.00 -16.37 9.29
CA VAL A 192 6.74 -17.00 8.86
C VAL A 192 6.92 -18.14 7.85
N ASN A 193 8.16 -18.44 7.45
CA ASN A 193 8.49 -19.52 6.52
C ASN A 193 9.59 -20.41 7.10
N THR A 194 9.33 -21.72 7.12
CA THR A 194 10.28 -22.78 7.45
C THR A 194 11.41 -22.88 6.42
N ASN A 195 11.11 -22.68 5.13
CA ASN A 195 12.09 -22.57 4.05
C ASN A 195 11.88 -21.28 3.23
N PRO A 196 12.45 -20.14 3.69
CA PRO A 196 12.27 -18.82 3.09
C PRO A 196 12.61 -18.75 1.60
N ILE A 197 13.70 -19.40 1.17
CA ILE A 197 14.15 -19.36 -0.22
C ILE A 197 13.18 -20.11 -1.13
N SER A 198 12.80 -21.32 -0.73
CA SER A 198 11.81 -22.12 -1.46
C SER A 198 10.46 -21.42 -1.53
N ALA A 199 10.03 -20.79 -0.43
CA ALA A 199 8.81 -20.00 -0.38
C ALA A 199 8.84 -18.87 -1.42
N ILE A 200 9.88 -18.02 -1.43
CA ILE A 200 10.01 -16.93 -2.41
C ILE A 200 9.96 -17.46 -3.85
N ILE A 201 10.71 -18.53 -4.16
CA ILE A 201 10.73 -19.10 -5.53
C ILE A 201 9.32 -19.57 -5.92
N SER A 202 8.65 -20.31 -5.04
CA SER A 202 7.30 -20.83 -5.32
C SER A 202 6.27 -19.72 -5.52
N ILE A 203 6.36 -18.64 -4.74
CA ILE A 203 5.49 -17.47 -4.82
C ILE A 203 5.65 -16.79 -6.20
N TRP A 204 6.87 -16.63 -6.68
CA TRP A 204 7.14 -16.00 -7.98
C TRP A 204 6.78 -16.87 -9.20
N GLN A 205 6.50 -18.16 -8.98
CA GLN A 205 6.03 -19.10 -10.00
C GLN A 205 4.52 -19.32 -9.96
N THR A 206 3.85 -18.90 -8.89
CA THR A 206 2.43 -19.21 -8.67
C THR A 206 1.54 -18.04 -9.13
N PRO A 207 0.70 -18.22 -10.17
CA PRO A 207 -0.06 -17.14 -10.80
C PRO A 207 -0.95 -16.34 -9.85
N ARG A 208 -1.52 -16.99 -8.82
CA ARG A 208 -2.35 -16.34 -7.81
C ARG A 208 -1.63 -15.21 -7.07
N TYR A 209 -0.40 -15.45 -6.62
CA TYR A 209 0.39 -14.44 -5.91
C TYR A 209 0.74 -13.27 -6.83
N LEU A 210 1.05 -13.57 -8.09
CA LEU A 210 1.37 -12.55 -9.08
C LEU A 210 0.14 -11.70 -9.44
N ALA A 211 -1.02 -12.32 -9.61
CA ALA A 211 -2.27 -11.64 -9.90
C ALA A 211 -2.71 -10.73 -8.73
N HIS A 212 -2.60 -11.22 -7.49
CA HIS A 212 -2.82 -10.40 -6.31
C HIS A 212 -1.83 -9.21 -6.27
N SER A 213 -0.54 -9.47 -6.46
CA SER A 213 0.49 -8.42 -6.48
C SER A 213 0.22 -7.30 -7.50
N ILE A 214 -0.28 -7.61 -8.70
CA ILE A 214 -0.66 -6.58 -9.69
C ILE A 214 -1.75 -5.68 -9.14
N ARG A 215 -2.75 -6.24 -8.46
CA ARG A 215 -3.84 -5.46 -7.86
C ARG A 215 -3.29 -4.53 -6.79
N GLU A 216 -2.38 -5.02 -5.95
CA GLU A 216 -1.72 -4.19 -4.93
C GLU A 216 -0.88 -3.06 -5.52
N LEU A 217 -0.11 -3.36 -6.58
CA LEU A 217 0.68 -2.36 -7.29
C LEU A 217 -0.19 -1.30 -8.01
N ALA A 218 -1.45 -1.63 -8.31
CA ALA A 218 -2.43 -0.69 -8.85
C ALA A 218 -3.17 0.09 -7.73
N THR A 219 -3.42 -0.52 -6.57
CA THR A 219 -4.19 0.11 -5.49
C THR A 219 -3.35 1.07 -4.65
N PHE A 220 -2.15 0.65 -4.23
CA PHE A 220 -1.34 1.38 -3.24
C PHE A 220 -0.96 2.80 -3.68
N PRO A 221 -0.53 3.03 -4.95
CA PRO A 221 -0.17 4.38 -5.40
C PRO A 221 -1.35 5.36 -5.41
N LEU A 222 -2.59 4.85 -5.50
CA LEU A 222 -3.79 5.69 -5.61
C LEU A 222 -4.45 5.95 -4.26
N THR A 223 -4.23 5.09 -3.26
CA THR A 223 -4.90 5.17 -1.95
C THR A 223 -3.93 5.44 -0.80
N TYR A 224 -2.84 4.68 -0.68
CA TYR A 224 -1.98 4.70 0.51
C TYR A 224 -0.99 5.84 0.50
N PHE A 225 -0.17 5.92 -0.55
CA PHE A 225 0.96 6.82 -0.61
C PHE A 225 0.58 8.31 -0.73
N PRO A 226 -0.53 8.69 -1.40
CA PRO A 226 -0.87 10.10 -1.60
C PRO A 226 -1.01 10.90 -0.30
N ILE A 227 -1.74 10.38 0.70
CA ILE A 227 -2.04 11.15 1.91
C ILE A 227 -0.77 11.47 2.71
N PRO A 228 0.10 10.51 3.07
CA PRO A 228 1.38 10.82 3.72
C PRO A 228 2.23 11.78 2.92
N LEU A 229 2.36 11.57 1.61
CA LEU A 229 3.18 12.45 0.76
C LEU A 229 2.65 13.88 0.73
N TYR A 230 1.34 14.11 0.80
CA TYR A 230 0.80 15.45 0.98
C TYR A 230 1.38 16.12 2.22
N PHE A 231 1.34 15.44 3.37
CA PHE A 231 1.86 15.99 4.63
C PHE A 231 3.37 16.20 4.61
N TYR A 232 4.10 15.36 3.88
CA TYR A 232 5.54 15.50 3.71
C TYR A 232 5.89 16.75 2.88
N ILE A 233 5.18 17.00 1.77
CA ILE A 233 5.55 18.03 0.81
C ILE A 233 4.80 19.37 0.97
N ARG A 234 3.72 19.43 1.75
CA ARG A 234 2.85 20.63 1.81
C ARG A 234 3.58 21.90 2.25
N ASN A 235 4.55 21.75 3.14
CA ASN A 235 5.33 22.88 3.70
C ASN A 235 6.66 23.11 2.98
N GLU A 236 7.01 22.26 2.00
CA GLU A 236 8.23 22.46 1.24
C GLU A 236 8.14 23.68 0.32
N ALA A 237 9.24 24.43 0.26
CA ALA A 237 9.38 25.52 -0.69
C ALA A 237 9.27 25.00 -2.13
N LYS A 238 8.50 25.74 -2.96
CA LYS A 238 8.46 25.50 -4.40
C LYS A 238 9.83 25.81 -4.99
N ALA A 239 10.30 24.97 -5.90
CA ALA A 239 11.52 25.18 -6.68
C ALA A 239 11.20 25.10 -8.17
N LYS A 240 11.91 25.89 -8.99
CA LYS A 240 11.96 25.65 -10.44
C LYS A 240 12.81 24.40 -10.65
N ASN A 241 12.16 23.23 -10.56
CA ASN A 241 12.87 21.97 -10.67
C ASN A 241 13.32 21.73 -12.10
N GLN A 242 14.62 21.58 -12.29
CA GLN A 242 15.17 20.77 -13.35
C GLN A 242 15.74 19.52 -12.67
N VAL A 243 15.14 18.36 -12.92
CA VAL A 243 15.78 17.09 -12.56
C VAL A 243 17.03 17.00 -13.42
N LYS A 244 18.19 17.26 -12.84
CA LYS A 244 19.46 17.09 -13.55
C LYS A 244 19.74 15.59 -13.62
N LEU A 245 19.93 15.08 -14.82
CA LEU A 245 20.38 13.70 -15.01
C LEU A 245 21.74 13.53 -14.33
N ASN A 246 21.76 12.77 -13.24
CA ASN A 246 22.95 12.47 -12.47
C ASN A 246 22.94 10.98 -12.10
N LYS A 247 24.03 10.49 -11.49
CA LYS A 247 24.18 9.07 -11.13
C LYS A 247 22.99 8.54 -10.30
N VAL A 248 22.48 9.32 -9.34
CA VAL A 248 21.36 8.88 -8.50
C VAL A 248 20.05 8.79 -9.29
N THR A 249 19.78 9.77 -10.15
CA THR A 249 18.60 9.77 -11.03
C THR A 249 18.66 8.59 -12.01
N LEU A 250 19.84 8.26 -12.55
CA LEU A 250 20.04 7.08 -13.39
C LEU A 250 19.77 5.78 -12.62
N ILE A 251 20.20 5.69 -11.36
CA ILE A 251 19.86 4.54 -10.50
C ILE A 251 18.34 4.44 -10.30
N ILE A 252 17.64 5.54 -10.02
CA ILE A 252 16.18 5.55 -9.87
C ILE A 252 15.48 5.09 -11.16
N ILE A 253 15.96 5.53 -12.33
CA ILE A 253 15.44 5.09 -13.64
C ILE A 253 15.69 3.59 -13.85
N LEU A 254 16.88 3.09 -13.53
CA LEU A 254 17.22 1.68 -13.65
C LEU A 254 16.34 0.82 -12.72
N LEU A 255 16.20 1.23 -11.45
CA LEU A 255 15.31 0.56 -10.50
C LEU A 255 13.87 0.53 -11.03
N PHE A 256 13.37 1.66 -11.54
CA PHE A 256 12.04 1.71 -12.16
C PHE A 256 11.91 0.73 -13.33
N PHE A 257 12.91 0.64 -14.21
CA PHE A 257 12.89 -0.30 -15.32
C PHE A 257 12.84 -1.76 -14.84
N ILE A 258 13.62 -2.13 -13.82
CA ILE A 258 13.57 -3.46 -13.20
C ILE A 258 12.18 -3.72 -12.61
N GLY A 259 11.64 -2.78 -11.84
CA GLY A 259 10.30 -2.89 -11.26
C GLY A 259 9.20 -3.03 -12.32
N PHE A 260 9.31 -2.27 -13.41
CA PHE A 260 8.38 -2.30 -14.53
C PHE A 260 8.44 -3.65 -15.28
N LEU A 261 9.62 -4.18 -15.55
CA LEU A 261 9.77 -5.54 -16.09
C LEU A 261 9.17 -6.59 -15.16
N GLY A 262 9.30 -6.42 -13.85
CA GLY A 262 8.64 -7.26 -12.84
C GLY A 262 7.12 -7.22 -12.95
N ILE A 263 6.51 -6.04 -13.10
CA ILE A 263 5.05 -5.90 -13.33
C ILE A 263 4.66 -6.64 -14.62
N LEU A 264 5.40 -6.44 -15.71
CA LEU A 264 5.11 -7.10 -16.98
C LEU A 264 5.18 -8.62 -16.86
N TYR A 265 6.19 -9.15 -16.18
CA TYR A 265 6.28 -10.58 -15.88
C TYR A 265 5.05 -11.09 -15.14
N GLN A 266 4.66 -10.41 -14.05
CA GLN A 266 3.47 -10.78 -13.28
C GLN A 266 2.21 -10.78 -14.15
N ALA A 267 2.04 -9.75 -14.98
CA ALA A 267 0.89 -9.61 -15.86
C ALA A 267 0.85 -10.71 -16.91
N VAL A 268 1.98 -11.01 -17.56
CA VAL A 268 2.08 -12.08 -18.56
C VAL A 268 1.71 -13.42 -17.94
N ILE A 269 2.31 -13.81 -16.82
CA ILE A 269 2.02 -15.11 -16.18
C ILE A 269 0.55 -15.18 -15.72
N SER A 270 0.04 -14.10 -15.13
CA SER A 270 -1.36 -14.03 -14.68
C SER A 270 -2.35 -14.18 -15.85
N LEU A 271 -2.12 -13.49 -16.96
CA LEU A 271 -3.01 -13.56 -18.13
C LEU A 271 -2.98 -14.94 -18.81
N HIS A 272 -1.85 -15.64 -18.79
CA HIS A 272 -1.75 -16.99 -19.38
C HIS A 272 -2.40 -18.10 -18.53
N SER A 273 -2.62 -17.85 -17.23
CA SER A 273 -2.99 -18.91 -16.27
C SER A 273 -4.50 -19.01 -16.00
N ASP A 274 -5.35 -18.43 -16.83
CA ASP A 274 -6.81 -18.31 -16.61
C ASP A 274 -7.14 -17.89 -15.16
N VAL A 275 -6.63 -16.73 -14.73
CA VAL A 275 -6.83 -16.22 -13.37
C VAL A 275 -8.32 -16.07 -13.01
N GLY A 276 -9.20 -15.93 -13.99
CA GLY A 276 -10.65 -15.96 -13.81
C GLY A 276 -11.18 -17.30 -13.31
N SER A 277 -10.49 -18.40 -13.59
CA SER A 277 -10.75 -19.73 -13.01
C SER A 277 -10.18 -19.91 -11.60
N ILE A 278 -9.15 -19.14 -11.25
CA ILE A 278 -8.47 -19.19 -9.94
C ILE A 278 -9.18 -18.31 -8.91
N ALA A 279 -9.81 -17.22 -9.35
CA ALA A 279 -10.69 -16.42 -8.51
C ALA A 279 -11.90 -17.26 -8.11
N GLN A 280 -12.22 -17.29 -6.80
CA GLN A 280 -13.46 -17.90 -6.33
C GLN A 280 -14.62 -17.22 -7.07
N LYS A 281 -15.42 -17.98 -7.83
CA LYS A 281 -16.50 -17.41 -8.63
C LYS A 281 -17.72 -17.23 -7.72
N PRO A 282 -18.04 -16.00 -7.28
CA PRO A 282 -19.18 -15.79 -6.41
C PRO A 282 -20.49 -16.07 -7.13
N ASP A 283 -21.55 -16.33 -6.36
CA ASP A 283 -22.88 -16.63 -6.86
C ASP A 283 -23.42 -15.58 -7.85
N PHE A 284 -23.13 -14.31 -7.61
CA PHE A 284 -23.52 -13.20 -8.50
C PHE A 284 -22.74 -13.15 -9.82
N ALA A 285 -21.66 -13.92 -9.93
CA ALA A 285 -20.86 -14.10 -11.14
C ALA A 285 -20.93 -15.54 -11.69
N LYS A 286 -21.91 -16.36 -11.26
CA LYS A 286 -22.04 -17.77 -11.69
C LYS A 286 -22.06 -17.98 -13.21
N ASN A 287 -22.51 -16.99 -13.98
CA ASN A 287 -22.65 -17.05 -15.44
C ASN A 287 -21.64 -16.16 -16.20
N GLY A 288 -20.63 -15.58 -15.53
CA GLY A 288 -19.66 -14.69 -16.17
C GLY A 288 -18.35 -14.54 -15.39
N GLU A 289 -17.29 -14.09 -16.04
CA GLU A 289 -16.03 -13.80 -15.35
C GLU A 289 -16.10 -12.44 -14.64
N LEU A 290 -15.55 -12.36 -13.43
CA LEU A 290 -15.31 -11.08 -12.78
C LEU A 290 -14.26 -10.33 -13.61
N SER A 291 -14.66 -9.22 -14.23
CA SER A 291 -13.70 -8.37 -14.96
C SER A 291 -12.57 -7.89 -14.03
N ILE A 292 -11.38 -7.66 -14.60
CA ILE A 292 -10.24 -7.07 -13.86
C ILE A 292 -10.63 -5.75 -13.19
N ILE A 293 -11.46 -4.94 -13.86
CA ILE A 293 -11.95 -3.66 -13.34
C ILE A 293 -12.80 -3.89 -12.08
N TYR A 294 -13.64 -4.93 -12.07
CA TYR A 294 -14.42 -5.30 -10.89
C TYR A 294 -13.53 -5.71 -9.72
N LEU A 295 -12.57 -6.61 -9.98
CA LEU A 295 -11.63 -7.06 -8.95
C LEU A 295 -10.91 -5.86 -8.34
N LEU A 296 -10.37 -4.97 -9.17
CA LEU A 296 -9.68 -3.76 -8.72
C LEU A 296 -10.61 -2.81 -7.94
N ALA A 297 -11.83 -2.57 -8.45
CA ALA A 297 -12.80 -1.68 -7.81
C ALA A 297 -13.17 -2.16 -6.39
N SER A 298 -13.44 -3.46 -6.24
CA SER A 298 -13.75 -4.07 -4.93
C SER A 298 -12.55 -4.05 -3.98
N HIS A 299 -11.36 -4.31 -4.52
CA HIS A 299 -10.12 -4.39 -3.75
C HIS A 299 -9.72 -3.06 -3.11
N TYR A 300 -10.05 -1.91 -3.71
CA TYR A 300 -9.84 -0.63 -3.02
C TYR A 300 -10.53 -0.57 -1.65
N PHE A 301 -11.76 -1.08 -1.54
CA PHE A 301 -12.53 -1.08 -0.29
C PHE A 301 -11.95 -2.06 0.73
N GLU A 302 -11.47 -3.22 0.28
CA GLU A 302 -10.77 -4.20 1.12
C GLU A 302 -9.58 -3.59 1.88
N HIS A 303 -8.98 -2.57 1.29
CA HIS A 303 -7.80 -1.86 1.78
C HIS A 303 -8.10 -0.48 2.42
N PHE A 304 -9.35 -0.23 2.77
CA PHE A 304 -9.74 1.03 3.41
C PHE A 304 -9.05 1.23 4.76
N LEU A 305 -9.08 0.21 5.63
CA LEU A 305 -8.44 0.25 6.96
C LEU A 305 -6.91 0.38 6.86
N ASP A 306 -6.31 -0.29 5.88
CA ASP A 306 -4.88 -0.23 5.56
C ASP A 306 -4.42 1.21 5.30
N THR A 307 -5.21 1.97 4.55
CA THR A 307 -4.94 3.38 4.22
C THR A 307 -4.88 4.25 5.49
N ILE A 308 -5.77 4.01 6.45
CA ILE A 308 -5.83 4.77 7.71
C ILE A 308 -4.58 4.46 8.56
N TYR A 309 -4.29 3.16 8.76
CA TYR A 309 -3.10 2.73 9.51
C TYR A 309 -1.81 3.27 8.90
N PHE A 310 -1.65 3.06 7.59
CA PHE A 310 -0.48 3.50 6.84
C PHE A 310 -0.26 5.01 6.97
N THR A 311 -1.34 5.78 6.91
CA THR A 311 -1.29 7.23 7.09
C THR A 311 -0.83 7.62 8.49
N LEU A 312 -1.48 7.08 9.53
CA LEU A 312 -1.15 7.39 10.92
C LEU A 312 0.31 7.06 11.24
N LEU A 313 0.75 5.86 10.86
CA LEU A 313 2.12 5.42 11.07
C LEU A 313 3.13 6.28 10.30
N SER A 314 2.87 6.55 9.02
CA SER A 314 3.74 7.39 8.19
C SER A 314 3.93 8.79 8.77
N LEU A 315 2.84 9.42 9.24
CA LEU A 315 2.91 10.73 9.90
C LEU A 315 3.69 10.67 11.21
N LEU A 316 3.49 9.63 12.02
CA LEU A 316 4.22 9.43 13.25
C LEU A 316 5.73 9.31 12.97
N LEU A 317 6.11 8.41 12.06
CA LEU A 317 7.50 8.20 11.64
C LEU A 317 8.13 9.49 11.11
N TYR A 318 7.40 10.25 10.28
CA TYR A 318 7.90 11.51 9.74
C TYR A 318 8.20 12.54 10.82
N ILE A 319 7.30 12.71 11.79
CA ILE A 319 7.52 13.65 12.90
C ILE A 319 8.72 13.22 13.75
N GLN A 320 8.85 11.92 14.04
CA GLN A 320 10.00 11.41 14.81
C GLN A 320 11.31 11.57 14.05
N ALA A 321 11.33 11.29 12.74
CA ALA A 321 12.50 11.47 11.90
C ALA A 321 12.96 12.94 11.88
N ILE A 322 12.03 13.89 11.72
CA ILE A 322 12.42 15.31 11.71
C ILE A 322 12.96 15.74 13.07
N LYS A 323 12.36 15.29 14.19
CA LYS A 323 12.87 15.57 15.54
C LYS A 323 14.32 15.07 15.67
N LEU A 324 14.56 13.80 15.36
CA LEU A 324 15.88 13.19 15.46
C LEU A 324 16.94 13.98 14.67
N PHE A 325 16.65 14.36 13.41
CA PHE A 325 17.61 15.07 12.57
C PHE A 325 17.77 16.57 12.88
N HIS A 326 16.90 17.17 13.71
CA HIS A 326 17.02 18.58 14.11
C HIS A 326 17.71 18.77 15.46
N TYR A 327 17.71 17.77 16.33
CA TYR A 327 18.42 17.83 17.62
C TYR A 327 19.94 17.57 17.50
N GLU A 328 20.43 17.11 16.34
CA GLU A 328 21.87 16.89 16.08
C GLU A 328 22.63 18.13 15.56
N LYS A 329 22.09 19.34 15.77
CA LYS A 329 22.75 20.62 15.48
C LYS A 329 22.65 21.53 16.67
#